data_AF-A0A7C4SAJ8-F1
#
_entry.id   AF-A0A7C4SAJ8-F1
#
_cell.length_a   1.000
_cell.length_b   1.000
_cell.length_c   1.000
_cell.angle_alpha   90.00
_cell.angle_beta   90.00
_cell.angle_gamma   90.00
#
_symmetry.space_group_name_H-M   'P 1'
#
loop_
_entity.id
_entity.type
_entity.pdbx_description
1 polymer ?
#
loop_
_entity_poly.entity_id
_entity_poly.type
_entity_poly.pdbx_seq_one_letter_code
_entity_poly.pdbx_strand_id
1 'polypeptide(L)' 'MLLREGRYSKVCFLSQQAAEKAIKALLIFKFKKFEKIHSVAELVRRVEPQKN' A
#
# COMPACT_ATOMS: atom_id res chain seq x y z
N MET A 1 12.71 10.88 -12.30
CA MET A 1 12.54 12.34 -12.41
C MET A 1 12.23 13.06 -11.08
N LEU A 2 12.09 12.40 -9.92
CA LEU A 2 12.01 13.10 -8.60
C LEU A 2 13.18 12.76 -7.67
N LEU A 3 13.61 11.50 -7.66
CA LEU A 3 14.78 11.03 -6.91
C LEU A 3 16.08 11.71 -7.39
N ARG A 4 16.23 11.87 -8.71
CA ARG A 4 17.38 12.55 -9.34
C ARG A 4 17.39 14.06 -9.08
N GLU A 5 16.25 14.65 -8.71
CA GLU A 5 16.12 16.07 -8.36
C GLU A 5 16.24 16.32 -6.85
N GLY A 6 16.61 15.31 -6.06
CA GLY A 6 16.76 15.43 -4.61
C GLY A 6 15.44 15.61 -3.83
N ARG A 7 14.28 15.42 -4.46
CA ARG A 7 12.96 15.61 -3.84
C ARG A 7 12.48 14.36 -3.08
N TYR A 8 13.26 13.92 -2.10
CA TYR A 8 13.06 12.65 -1.41
C TYR A 8 11.69 12.50 -0.74
N SER A 9 11.17 13.54 -0.09
CA SER A 9 9.85 13.49 0.58
C SER A 9 8.71 13.14 -0.39
N LYS A 10 8.75 13.69 -1.61
CA LYS A 10 7.73 13.42 -2.63
C LYS A 10 7.87 12.01 -3.21
N VAL A 11 9.11 11.52 -3.36
CA VAL A 11 9.36 10.13 -3.75
C VAL A 11 8.78 9.17 -2.71
N CYS A 12 9.09 9.36 -1.42
CA CYS A 12 8.57 8.51 -0.36
C CYS A 12 7.04 8.53 -0.30
N PHE A 13 6.42 9.71 -0.38
CA PHE A 13 4.97 9.84 -0.39
C PHE A 13 4.31 9.08 -1.57
N LEU A 14 4.86 9.23 -2.78
CA LEU A 14 4.32 8.54 -3.96
C LEU A 14 4.53 7.03 -3.88
N SER A 15 5.68 6.57 -3.39
CA SER A 15 5.96 5.15 -3.18
C SER A 15 4.98 4.54 -2.16
N GLN A 16 4.72 5.22 -1.05
CA GLN A 16 3.74 4.80 -0.06
C GLN A 16 2.33 4.72 -0.67
N GLN A 17 1.91 5.74 -1.42
CA GLN A 17 0.61 5.77 -2.08
C GLN A 17 0.44 4.69 -3.15
N ALA A 18 1.52 4.33 -3.84
CA ALA A 18 1.52 3.23 -4.80
C ALA A 18 1.34 1.88 -4.09
N ALA A 19 2.08 1.64 -3.00
CA ALA A 19 1.94 0.44 -2.18
C ALA A 19 0.52 0.31 -1.60
N GLU A 20 -0.04 1.39 -1.04
CA GLU A 20 -1.41 1.41 -0.48
C GLU A 20 -2.45 0.97 -1.51
N LYS A 21 -2.39 1.52 -2.73
CA LYS A 21 -3.36 1.19 -3.80
C LYS A 21 -3.19 -0.23 -4.31
N ALA A 22 -1.95 -0.70 -4.48
CA ALA A 22 -1.67 -2.07 -4.91
C ALA A 22 -2.24 -3.10 -3.92
N ILE A 23 -2.05 -2.88 -2.62
CA ILE A 23 -2.57 -3.78 -1.60
C ILE A 23 -4.10 -3.72 -1.51
N LYS A 24 -4.70 -2.53 -1.59
CA LYS A 24 -6.17 -2.40 -1.65
C LYS A 24 -6.75 -3.12 -2.86
N ALA A 25 -6.13 -2.99 -4.03
CA ALA A 25 -6.53 -3.71 -5.22
C ALA A 25 -6.45 -5.23 -5.02
N LEU A 26 -5.38 -5.73 -4.39
CA LEU A 26 -5.25 -7.15 -4.05
C LEU A 26 -6.34 -7.63 -3.08
N LEU A 27 -6.67 -6.85 -2.06
CA LEU A 27 -7.76 -7.14 -1.10
C LEU A 27 -9.13 -7.20 -1.79
N ILE A 28 -9.41 -6.27 -2.69
CA ILE A 28 -10.65 -6.26 -3.47
C ILE A 28 -10.70 -7.47 -4.40
N PHE A 29 -9.60 -7.75 -5.12
CA PHE A 29 -9.54 -8.81 -6.11
C PHE A 29 -9.65 -10.21 -5.50
N LYS A 30 -8.90 -10.49 -4.42
CA LYS A 30 -8.88 -11.82 -3.80
C LYS A 30 -9.94 -12.03 -2.73
N PHE A 31 -10.20 -11.01 -1.90
CA PHE A 31 -11.04 -11.16 -0.71
C PHE A 31 -12.39 -10.44 -0.83
N LYS A 32 -12.64 -9.70 -1.93
CA LYS A 32 -13.82 -8.84 -2.10
C LYS A 32 -14.04 -7.87 -0.93
N LYS A 33 -12.97 -7.51 -0.21
CA LYS A 33 -13.00 -6.59 0.93
C LYS A 33 -12.54 -5.21 0.50
N PHE A 34 -13.31 -4.19 0.85
CA PHE A 34 -12.96 -2.80 0.62
C PHE A 34 -12.54 -2.12 1.92
N GLU A 35 -11.22 -1.98 2.12
CA GLU A 35 -10.64 -1.40 3.32
C GLU A 35 -10.38 0.10 3.16
N LYS A 36 -10.93 0.92 4.07
CA LYS A 36 -10.79 2.40 4.05
C LYS A 36 -9.53 2.92 4.78
N ILE A 37 -8.68 2.02 5.25
CA ILE A 37 -7.52 2.34 6.08
C ILE A 37 -6.37 2.85 5.19
N HIS A 38 -5.54 3.76 5.71
CA HIS A 38 -4.39 4.34 4.99
C HIS A 38 -3.03 3.82 5.49
N SER A 39 -3.00 3.07 6.58
CA SER A 39 -1.79 2.41 7.07
C SER A 39 -1.44 1.22 6.18
N VAL A 40 -0.34 1.33 5.45
CA VAL A 40 0.19 0.25 4.59
C VAL A 40 0.52 -0.98 5.43
N ALA A 41 1.10 -0.83 6.61
CA ALA A 41 1.45 -1.96 7.48
C ALA A 41 0.20 -2.76 7.93
N GLU A 42 -0.88 -2.06 8.26
CA GLU A 42 -2.15 -2.70 8.63
C GLU A 42 -2.81 -3.37 7.43
N LEU A 43 -2.73 -2.75 6.25
CA LEU A 43 -3.21 -3.37 5.02
C LEU A 43 -2.44 -4.66 4.71
N VAL A 44 -1.11 -4.69 4.88
CA VAL A 44 -0.28 -5.89 4.69
C VAL A 44 -0.72 -7.01 5.63
N ARG A 45 -0.91 -6.72 6.93
CA ARG A 45 -1.37 -7.72 7.90
C ARG A 45 -2.72 -8.36 7.55
N ARG A 46 -3.58 -7.63 6.82
CA ARG A 46 -4.90 -8.15 6.37
C ARG A 46 -4.82 -9.03 5.13
N VAL A 47 -3.77 -8.89 4.32
CA VAL A 47 -3.50 -9.77 3.17
C VAL A 47 -2.64 -10.97 3.55
N GLU A 48 -1.84 -10.85 4.62
CA GLU A 48 -1.08 -11.98 5.13
C GLU A 48 -2.04 -13.09 5.59
N PRO A 49 -1.85 -14.33 5.11
CA PRO A 49 -2.62 -15.45 5.62
C PRO A 49 -2.32 -15.58 7.11
N GLN A 50 -3.36 -15.58 7.94
CA GLN A 50 -3.21 -15.94 9.35
C GLN A 50 -2.63 -17.36 9.37
N LYS A 51 -1.34 -17.48 9.72
CA LYS A 51 -0.73 -18.77 10.06
C LYS A 51 -1.40 -19.21 11.34
N ASN A 52 -2.40 -20.07 11.17
CA ASN A 52 -3.05 -20.82 12.23
C ASN A 52 -2.14 -21.96 12.71
#